data_AF-A0A965V252-F1
#
_entry.id   AF-A0A965V252-F1
#
_cell.length_a   1.000
_cell.length_b   1.000
_cell.length_c   1.000
_cell.angle_alpha   90.00
_cell.angle_beta   90.00
_cell.angle_gamma   90.00
#
_symmetry.space_group_name_H-M   'P 1'
#
loop_
_entity.id
_entity.type
_entity.pdbx_description
1 polymer ?
#
loop_
_entity_poly.entity_id
_entity_poly.type
_entity_poly.pdbx_seq_one_letter_code
_entity_poly.pdbx_strand_id
1 'polypeptide(L)'
;FGREHAYPWWNELAELKHEKQLYLGHTFFAVRSVAAFTAIMVMQLWYLWTSVRLDVGVSPEGGASWAAGIRATMRAGFGEERRELHSTHSLQGKLAVIMALVFGFGWCILAWDQSMSLDPHFFSTMYGWQVFMGGWLVALMVTSVLIRFWQDYLGADDLITDSHFHDIGKLCFAFTAFWGYLTFSQFLVIWYGNMFEETHFFTLRLSGVWKNWTLAAAWLTFALPFFGLLSVKAKMWRPTMFFFAACSFVGLWVARYVEVYPSSYGVASNAPFSFWEVGIFLGFLGCWGFCYSSFMDAFPKFRVFLLTSQYRDEVQIPVDPHTMEPLPAHE
;
A
#
# COMPACT_ATOMS: atom_id res chain seq x y z
N PHE A 1 20.49 12.54 10.31
CA PHE A 1 20.92 13.75 9.58
C PHE A 1 19.67 14.43 9.02
N GLY A 2 19.57 15.76 9.04
CA GLY A 2 18.42 16.51 8.47
C GLY A 2 17.10 16.54 9.27
N ARG A 3 16.99 15.76 10.35
CA ARG A 3 15.77 15.69 11.20
C ARG A 3 15.32 17.05 11.77
N GLU A 4 16.27 17.93 12.08
CA GLU A 4 16.02 19.28 12.60
C GLU A 4 15.42 20.22 11.55
N HIS A 5 15.59 19.92 10.27
CA HIS A 5 14.98 20.66 9.16
C HIS A 5 13.66 20.04 8.70
N ALA A 6 13.54 18.72 8.81
CA ALA A 6 12.34 17.99 8.42
C ALA A 6 11.20 18.16 9.44
N TYR A 7 11.51 18.16 10.74
CA TYR A 7 10.54 18.23 11.83
C TYR A 7 10.69 19.55 12.58
N PRO A 8 9.78 20.53 12.38
CA PRO A 8 9.88 21.85 13.02
C PRO A 8 9.94 21.76 14.56
N TRP A 9 9.21 20.81 15.13
CA TRP A 9 9.17 20.55 16.58
C TRP A 9 10.42 19.90 17.16
N TRP A 10 11.38 19.46 16.34
CA TRP A 10 12.52 18.68 16.84
C TRP A 10 13.36 19.47 17.85
N ASN A 11 13.56 20.76 17.59
CA ASN A 11 14.31 21.68 18.46
C ASN A 11 13.41 22.44 19.45
N GLU A 12 12.11 22.56 19.16
CA GLU A 12 11.12 23.32 19.93
C GLU A 12 10.19 22.40 20.75
N LEU A 13 10.62 21.16 21.04
CA LEU A 13 9.79 20.16 21.72
C LEU A 13 9.25 20.68 23.06
N ALA A 14 10.04 21.48 23.79
CA ALA A 14 9.65 22.05 25.08
C ALA A 14 8.47 23.04 25.00
N GLU A 15 8.19 23.59 23.83
CA GLU A 15 7.09 24.55 23.61
C GLU A 15 5.74 23.85 23.40
N LEU A 16 5.75 22.55 23.07
CA LEU A 16 4.54 21.77 22.86
C LEU A 16 3.84 21.42 24.18
N LYS A 17 2.54 21.12 24.12
CA LYS A 17 1.78 20.58 25.26
C LYS A 17 2.45 19.30 25.79
N HIS A 18 2.42 19.10 27.10
CA HIS A 18 3.09 17.99 27.79
C HIS A 18 2.79 16.61 27.16
N GLU A 19 1.54 16.35 26.78
CA GLU A 19 1.13 15.11 26.10
C GLU A 19 1.88 14.87 24.79
N LYS A 20 2.09 15.93 23.99
CA LYS A 20 2.82 15.87 22.72
C LYS A 20 4.32 15.75 22.94
N GLN A 21 4.86 16.31 24.03
CA GLN A 21 6.26 16.12 24.40
C GLN A 21 6.58 14.65 24.69
N LEU A 22 5.67 13.95 25.38
CA LEU A 22 5.81 12.51 25.63
C LEU A 22 5.73 11.70 24.33
N TYR A 23 4.74 12.00 23.47
CA TYR A 23 4.53 11.27 22.22
C TYR A 23 5.61 11.52 21.17
N LEU A 24 6.10 12.76 21.04
CA LEU A 24 7.14 13.19 20.10
C LEU A 24 8.55 13.21 20.72
N GLY A 25 8.70 12.70 21.95
CA GLY A 25 9.99 12.56 22.60
C GLY A 25 10.96 11.80 21.69
N HIS A 26 12.14 12.36 21.44
CA HIS A 26 13.02 11.94 20.34
C HIS A 26 13.29 10.43 20.31
N THR A 27 13.58 9.84 21.47
CA THR A 27 13.83 8.40 21.61
C THR A 27 12.57 7.58 21.36
N PHE A 28 11.44 7.98 21.95
CA PHE A 28 10.18 7.26 21.80
C PHE A 28 9.67 7.31 20.36
N PHE A 29 9.73 8.48 19.71
CA PHE A 29 9.44 8.67 18.30
C PHE A 29 10.28 7.74 17.41
N ALA A 30 11.60 7.75 17.58
CA ALA A 30 12.50 6.95 16.75
C ALA A 30 12.26 5.44 16.94
N VAL A 31 12.13 4.98 18.19
CA VAL A 31 11.87 3.57 18.49
C VAL A 31 10.51 3.13 17.95
N ARG A 32 9.46 3.94 18.14
CA ARG A 32 8.11 3.62 17.65
C ARG A 32 8.07 3.53 16.13
N SER A 33 8.61 4.52 15.43
CA SER A 33 8.62 4.53 13.96
C SER A 33 9.42 3.34 13.39
N VAL A 34 10.60 3.05 13.95
CA VAL A 34 11.41 1.89 13.52
C VAL A 34 10.69 0.57 13.85
N ALA A 35 10.12 0.44 15.05
CA ALA A 35 9.40 -0.77 15.46
C ALA A 35 8.16 -1.02 14.59
N ALA A 36 7.36 0.02 14.32
CA ALA A 36 6.18 -0.08 13.46
C ALA A 36 6.57 -0.51 12.04
N PHE A 37 7.57 0.16 11.44
CA PHE A 37 8.07 -0.20 10.11
C PHE A 37 8.65 -1.62 10.08
N THR A 38 9.45 -2.01 11.07
CA THR A 38 10.03 -3.36 11.15
C THR A 38 8.94 -4.42 11.30
N ALA A 39 7.93 -4.19 12.14
CA ALA A 39 6.81 -5.12 12.32
C ALA A 39 6.04 -5.32 11.02
N ILE A 40 5.74 -4.25 10.29
CA ILE A 40 5.10 -4.32 8.96
C ILE A 40 5.96 -5.14 7.99
N MET A 41 7.25 -4.82 7.88
CA MET A 41 8.16 -5.48 6.93
C MET A 41 8.36 -6.96 7.23
N VAL A 42 8.60 -7.32 8.49
CA VAL A 42 8.78 -8.73 8.90
C VAL A 42 7.52 -9.54 8.61
N MET A 43 6.34 -9.01 8.95
CA MET A 43 5.08 -9.70 8.69
C MET A 43 4.82 -9.90 7.19
N GLN A 44 5.10 -8.89 6.36
CA GLN A 44 4.94 -8.98 4.91
C GLN A 44 5.92 -10.00 4.29
N LEU A 45 7.19 -9.96 4.69
CA LEU A 45 8.20 -10.90 4.21
C LEU A 45 7.87 -12.33 4.65
N TRP A 46 7.35 -12.52 5.85
CA TRP A 46 6.93 -13.83 6.35
C TRP A 46 5.71 -14.37 5.59
N TYR A 47 4.71 -13.52 5.33
CA TYR A 47 3.55 -13.89 4.52
C TYR A 47 3.95 -14.21 3.06
N LEU A 48 4.84 -13.42 2.48
CA LEU A 48 5.37 -13.64 1.14
C LEU A 48 6.19 -14.94 1.07
N TRP A 49 7.04 -15.20 2.05
CA TRP A 49 7.84 -16.42 2.15
C TRP A 49 6.96 -17.66 2.19
N THR A 50 5.95 -17.68 3.06
CA THR A 50 5.03 -18.82 3.18
C THR A 50 4.20 -19.02 1.90
N SER A 51 3.84 -17.92 1.21
CA SER A 51 3.14 -17.98 -0.07
C SER A 51 3.98 -18.56 -1.19
N VAL A 52 5.20 -18.05 -1.38
CA VAL A 52 6.07 -18.42 -2.49
C VAL A 52 6.71 -19.80 -2.30
N ARG A 53 6.96 -20.21 -1.04
CA ARG A 53 7.55 -21.52 -0.73
C ARG A 53 6.76 -22.68 -1.35
N LEU A 54 5.42 -22.60 -1.33
CA LEU A 54 4.55 -23.64 -1.87
C LEU A 54 4.76 -23.81 -3.38
N ASP A 55 4.86 -22.72 -4.13
CA ASP A 55 5.07 -22.74 -5.57
C ASP A 55 6.51 -23.14 -5.94
N VAL A 56 7.50 -22.68 -5.18
CA VAL A 56 8.91 -23.04 -5.39
C VAL A 56 9.18 -24.53 -5.12
N GLY A 57 8.38 -25.18 -4.27
CA GLY A 57 8.49 -26.61 -4.01
C GLY A 57 8.18 -27.50 -5.22
N VAL A 58 7.26 -27.05 -6.08
CA VAL A 58 6.76 -27.83 -7.24
C VAL A 58 7.30 -27.29 -8.58
N SER A 59 7.79 -26.05 -8.61
CA SER A 59 8.32 -25.43 -9.82
C SER A 59 9.65 -26.07 -10.28
N PRO A 60 9.88 -26.28 -11.60
CA PRO A 60 11.17 -26.71 -12.13
C PRO A 60 12.31 -25.76 -11.71
N GLU A 61 13.55 -26.23 -11.68
CA GLU A 61 14.72 -25.39 -11.38
C GLU A 61 14.87 -24.27 -12.43
N GLY A 62 14.27 -23.12 -12.15
CA GLY A 62 14.25 -21.95 -13.02
C GLY A 62 14.34 -20.65 -12.22
N GLY A 63 14.55 -19.56 -12.94
CA GLY A 63 14.66 -18.21 -12.38
C GLY A 63 16.10 -17.74 -12.14
N ALA A 64 16.24 -16.48 -11.75
CA ALA A 64 17.54 -15.81 -11.64
C ALA A 64 18.50 -16.51 -10.66
N SER A 65 19.80 -16.51 -10.97
CA SER A 65 20.85 -17.22 -10.23
C SER A 65 21.09 -16.65 -8.83
N TRP A 66 20.90 -15.34 -8.63
CA TRP A 66 21.10 -14.69 -7.34
C TRP A 66 20.19 -15.26 -6.23
N ALA A 67 19.00 -15.74 -6.60
CA ALA A 67 18.03 -16.31 -5.67
C ALA A 67 18.10 -17.84 -5.56
N ALA A 68 19.08 -18.50 -6.20
CA ALA A 68 19.20 -19.96 -6.19
C ALA A 68 19.35 -20.52 -4.76
N GLY A 69 20.16 -19.88 -3.92
CA GLY A 69 20.32 -20.26 -2.51
C GLY A 69 19.03 -20.09 -1.70
N ILE A 70 18.28 -19.01 -1.95
CA ILE A 70 16.99 -18.75 -1.28
C ILE A 70 15.98 -19.83 -1.66
N ARG A 71 15.87 -20.14 -2.96
CA ARG A 71 14.99 -21.22 -3.45
C ARG A 71 15.41 -22.58 -2.93
N ALA A 72 16.71 -22.84 -2.77
CA ALA A 72 17.20 -24.08 -2.16
C ALA A 72 16.76 -24.18 -0.69
N THR A 73 16.85 -23.09 0.08
CA THR A 73 16.35 -23.04 1.46
C THR A 73 14.85 -23.23 1.55
N MET A 74 14.06 -22.65 0.63
CA MET A 74 12.61 -22.86 0.59
C MET A 74 12.24 -24.33 0.33
N ARG A 75 13.04 -25.02 -0.51
CA ARG A 75 12.89 -26.45 -0.83
C ARG A 75 13.45 -27.37 0.26
N ALA A 76 14.35 -26.89 1.11
CA ALA A 76 14.90 -27.67 2.20
C ALA A 76 13.80 -28.02 3.21
N GLY A 77 13.41 -29.30 3.23
CA GLY A 77 12.32 -29.79 4.07
C GLY A 77 10.92 -29.62 3.47
N PHE A 78 10.79 -29.47 2.14
CA PHE A 78 9.50 -29.61 1.47
C PHE A 78 9.02 -31.07 1.55
N GLY A 79 7.90 -31.29 2.25
CA GLY A 79 7.35 -32.63 2.50
C GLY A 79 6.34 -33.09 1.45
N GLU A 80 5.38 -33.92 1.88
CA GLU A 80 4.24 -34.32 1.04
C GLU A 80 3.38 -33.12 0.64
N GLU A 81 3.07 -33.01 -0.65
CA GLU A 81 2.32 -31.88 -1.23
C GLU A 81 0.99 -31.61 -0.53
N ARG A 82 0.19 -32.66 -0.28
CA ARG A 82 -1.11 -32.54 0.40
C ARG A 82 -0.97 -31.92 1.79
N ARG A 83 0.07 -32.29 2.54
CA ARG A 83 0.32 -31.78 3.89
C ARG A 83 0.83 -30.35 3.88
N GLU A 84 1.72 -30.03 2.96
CA GLU A 84 2.25 -28.68 2.76
C GLU A 84 1.14 -27.70 2.37
N LEU A 85 0.18 -28.13 1.54
CA LEU A 85 -1.00 -27.34 1.17
C LEU A 85 -1.84 -26.94 2.39
N HIS A 86 -2.29 -27.93 3.17
CA HIS A 86 -3.17 -27.68 4.33
C HIS A 86 -2.49 -26.89 5.44
N SER A 87 -1.24 -27.21 5.76
CA SER A 87 -0.45 -26.48 6.75
C SER A 87 -0.20 -25.03 6.34
N THR A 88 0.17 -24.80 5.08
CA THR A 88 0.41 -23.46 4.53
C THR A 88 -0.89 -22.65 4.48
N HIS A 89 -2.01 -23.24 4.04
CA HIS A 89 -3.29 -22.56 3.99
C HIS A 89 -3.77 -22.12 5.38
N SER A 90 -3.69 -23.00 6.38
CA SER A 90 -4.03 -22.67 7.77
C SER A 90 -3.14 -21.56 8.35
N LEU A 91 -1.83 -21.65 8.11
CA LEU A 91 -0.87 -20.63 8.53
C LEU A 91 -1.14 -19.29 7.83
N GLN A 92 -1.36 -19.29 6.51
CA GLN A 92 -1.69 -18.09 5.75
C GLN A 92 -2.98 -17.43 6.24
N GLY A 93 -4.01 -18.20 6.60
CA GLY A 93 -5.24 -17.66 7.17
C GLY A 93 -4.97 -16.88 8.46
N LYS A 94 -4.19 -17.47 9.39
CA LYS A 94 -3.80 -16.80 10.64
C LYS A 94 -2.92 -15.58 10.39
N LEU A 95 -1.92 -15.72 9.53
CA LEU A 95 -1.00 -14.64 9.17
C LEU A 95 -1.71 -13.49 8.47
N ALA A 96 -2.69 -13.76 7.61
CA ALA A 96 -3.44 -12.72 6.89
C ALA A 96 -4.19 -11.80 7.85
N VAL A 97 -4.83 -12.35 8.89
CA VAL A 97 -5.53 -11.56 9.91
C VAL A 97 -4.55 -10.68 10.68
N ILE A 98 -3.46 -11.25 11.18
CA ILE A 98 -2.44 -10.50 11.94
C ILE A 98 -1.79 -9.44 11.04
N MET A 99 -1.45 -9.80 9.80
CA MET A 99 -0.87 -8.90 8.82
C MET A 99 -1.79 -7.73 8.52
N ALA A 100 -3.09 -7.96 8.30
CA ALA A 100 -4.05 -6.89 8.02
C ALA A 100 -4.11 -5.86 9.17
N LEU A 101 -4.13 -6.34 10.43
CA LEU A 101 -4.11 -5.48 11.61
C LEU A 101 -2.80 -4.72 11.74
N VAL A 102 -1.66 -5.41 11.67
CA VAL A 102 -0.32 -4.79 11.77
C VAL A 102 -0.11 -3.78 10.64
N PHE A 103 -0.57 -4.07 9.43
CA PHE A 103 -0.43 -3.19 8.29
C PHE A 103 -1.30 -1.94 8.42
N GLY A 104 -2.58 -2.10 8.75
CA GLY A 104 -3.51 -0.97 8.92
C GLY A 104 -3.09 -0.04 10.06
N PHE A 105 -2.89 -0.59 11.26
CA PHE A 105 -2.48 0.22 12.43
C PHE A 105 -1.06 0.74 12.31
N GLY A 106 -0.14 -0.07 11.77
CA GLY A 106 1.24 0.34 11.53
C GLY A 106 1.34 1.52 10.57
N TRP A 107 0.58 1.51 9.48
CA TRP A 107 0.53 2.67 8.57
C TRP A 107 -0.07 3.91 9.22
N CYS A 108 -1.10 3.77 10.06
CA CYS A 108 -1.63 4.92 10.80
C CYS A 108 -0.57 5.54 11.73
N ILE A 109 0.20 4.73 12.46
CA ILE A 109 1.29 5.20 13.31
C ILE A 109 2.36 5.93 12.48
N LEU A 110 2.78 5.33 11.36
CA LEU A 110 3.76 5.95 10.46
C LEU A 110 3.24 7.25 9.84
N ALA A 111 1.95 7.32 9.50
CA ALA A 111 1.32 8.52 8.97
C ALA A 111 1.29 9.66 10.02
N TRP A 112 0.95 9.35 11.27
CA TRP A 112 1.00 10.32 12.36
C TRP A 112 2.41 10.81 12.62
N ASP A 113 3.37 9.88 12.65
CA ASP A 113 4.76 10.19 12.97
C ASP A 113 5.47 10.96 11.86
N GLN A 114 5.38 10.49 10.62
CA GLN A 114 6.19 11.00 9.51
C GLN A 114 5.54 12.17 8.75
N SER A 115 4.22 12.34 8.86
CA SER A 115 3.48 13.32 8.06
C SER A 115 2.62 14.25 8.90
N MET A 116 1.77 13.74 9.79
CA MET A 116 0.94 14.60 10.64
C MET A 116 1.79 15.43 11.62
N SER A 117 2.86 14.84 12.16
CA SER A 117 3.74 15.54 13.13
C SER A 117 4.45 16.76 12.55
N LEU A 118 4.55 16.89 11.22
CA LEU A 118 5.15 18.06 10.57
C LEU A 118 4.43 19.36 10.98
N ASP A 119 3.15 19.25 11.32
CA ASP A 119 2.38 20.30 11.97
C ASP A 119 1.87 19.80 13.33
N PRO A 120 2.61 20.07 14.43
CA PRO A 120 2.25 19.59 15.74
C PRO A 120 0.93 20.12 16.25
N HIS A 121 0.39 21.21 15.72
CA HIS A 121 -0.87 21.80 16.18
C HIS A 121 -2.07 21.12 15.53
N PHE A 122 -1.91 20.62 14.30
CA PHE A 122 -2.93 19.89 13.57
C PHE A 122 -3.28 18.55 14.23
N PHE A 123 -4.57 18.23 14.23
CA PHE A 123 -5.10 16.97 14.73
C PHE A 123 -6.20 16.46 13.81
N SER A 124 -6.15 15.18 13.44
CA SER A 124 -7.27 14.50 12.79
C SER A 124 -7.15 12.99 12.95
N THR A 125 -8.18 12.37 13.52
CA THR A 125 -8.27 10.90 13.67
C THR A 125 -8.38 10.18 12.33
N MET A 126 -8.90 10.85 11.29
CA MET A 126 -9.03 10.29 9.94
C MET A 126 -7.73 10.35 9.13
N TYR A 127 -6.75 11.15 9.55
CA TYR A 127 -5.52 11.38 8.78
C TYR A 127 -4.76 10.07 8.47
N GLY A 128 -4.59 9.20 9.48
CA GLY A 128 -3.91 7.91 9.30
C GLY A 128 -4.63 7.02 8.28
N TRP A 129 -5.96 6.96 8.35
CA TRP A 129 -6.79 6.20 7.41
C TRP A 129 -6.74 6.78 6.00
N GLN A 130 -6.73 8.10 5.85
CA GLN A 130 -6.57 8.76 4.55
C GLN A 130 -5.24 8.38 3.90
N VAL A 131 -4.14 8.36 4.68
CA VAL A 131 -2.81 8.03 4.17
C VAL A 131 -2.74 6.59 3.72
N PHE A 132 -3.17 5.69 4.61
CA PHE A 132 -3.20 4.26 4.35
C PHE A 132 -4.05 3.91 3.12
N MET A 133 -5.29 4.41 3.06
CA MET A 133 -6.22 4.08 1.98
C MET A 133 -5.85 4.72 0.65
N GLY A 134 -5.17 5.87 0.68
CA GLY A 134 -4.53 6.44 -0.50
C GLY A 134 -3.47 5.51 -1.07
N GLY A 135 -2.56 5.02 -0.23
CA GLY A 135 -1.55 4.03 -0.64
C GLY A 135 -2.18 2.74 -1.19
N TRP A 136 -3.23 2.25 -0.54
CA TRP A 136 -3.99 1.09 -1.00
C TRP A 136 -4.65 1.28 -2.38
N LEU A 137 -5.26 2.44 -2.62
CA LEU A 137 -5.83 2.78 -3.92
C LEU A 137 -4.77 2.70 -5.04
N VAL A 138 -3.62 3.32 -4.84
CA VAL A 138 -2.54 3.29 -5.83
C VAL A 138 -1.96 1.88 -5.98
N ALA A 139 -1.85 1.11 -4.91
CA ALA A 139 -1.43 -0.29 -4.99
C ALA A 139 -2.39 -1.12 -5.87
N LEU A 140 -3.71 -0.95 -5.73
CA LEU A 140 -4.70 -1.60 -6.59
C LEU A 140 -4.59 -1.14 -8.05
N MET A 141 -4.43 0.16 -8.28
CA MET A 141 -4.27 0.72 -9.63
C MET A 141 -3.03 0.16 -10.32
N VAL A 142 -1.88 0.14 -9.64
CA VAL A 142 -0.64 -0.45 -10.15
C VAL A 142 -0.81 -1.96 -10.37
N THR A 143 -1.41 -2.68 -9.44
CA THR A 143 -1.66 -4.12 -9.56
C THR A 143 -2.54 -4.43 -10.78
N SER A 144 -3.56 -3.62 -11.07
CA SER A 144 -4.41 -3.80 -12.24
C SER A 144 -3.62 -3.71 -13.57
N VAL A 145 -2.66 -2.78 -13.64
CA VAL A 145 -1.79 -2.59 -14.80
C VAL A 145 -0.78 -3.75 -14.90
N LEU A 146 -0.19 -4.15 -13.78
CA LEU A 146 0.78 -5.26 -13.74
C LEU A 146 0.15 -6.60 -14.13
N ILE A 147 -1.06 -6.90 -13.67
CA ILE A 147 -1.78 -8.12 -14.03
C ILE A 147 -2.03 -8.16 -15.53
N ARG A 148 -2.44 -7.02 -16.13
CA ARG A 148 -2.64 -6.94 -17.58
C ARG A 148 -1.32 -7.13 -18.34
N PHE A 149 -0.25 -6.48 -17.89
CA PHE A 149 1.08 -6.63 -18.46
C PHE A 149 1.56 -8.09 -18.44
N TRP A 150 1.40 -8.79 -17.31
CA TRP A 150 1.82 -10.19 -17.20
C TRP A 150 0.93 -11.16 -17.98
N GLN A 151 -0.38 -10.90 -18.08
CA GLN A 151 -1.27 -11.68 -18.95
C GLN A 151 -0.75 -11.65 -20.39
N ASP A 152 -0.49 -10.44 -20.93
CA ASP A 152 -0.02 -10.26 -22.30
C ASP A 152 1.39 -10.87 -22.50
N TYR A 153 2.30 -10.67 -21.54
CA TYR A 153 3.68 -11.18 -21.63
C TYR A 153 3.75 -12.72 -21.60
N LEU A 154 2.88 -13.37 -20.83
CA LEU A 154 2.87 -14.82 -20.65
C LEU A 154 1.88 -15.54 -21.59
N GLY A 155 1.05 -14.80 -22.34
CA GLY A 155 -0.04 -15.38 -23.14
C GLY A 155 -1.07 -16.13 -22.27
N ALA A 156 -1.32 -15.64 -21.06
CA ALA A 156 -2.09 -16.34 -20.03
C ALA A 156 -3.60 -15.99 -20.06
N ASP A 157 -4.18 -15.84 -21.25
CA ASP A 157 -5.57 -15.42 -21.44
C ASP A 157 -6.58 -16.40 -20.85
N ASP A 158 -6.25 -17.69 -20.83
CA ASP A 158 -7.08 -18.74 -20.24
C ASP A 158 -7.07 -18.73 -18.71
N LEU A 159 -6.01 -18.18 -18.09
CA LEU A 159 -5.85 -18.10 -16.63
C LEU A 159 -6.38 -16.77 -16.08
N ILE A 160 -6.08 -15.66 -16.76
CA ILE A 160 -6.54 -14.33 -16.40
C ILE A 160 -7.61 -13.89 -17.38
N THR A 161 -8.85 -14.20 -17.04
CA THR A 161 -10.03 -13.86 -17.83
C THR A 161 -10.52 -12.43 -17.63
N ASP A 162 -11.41 -11.99 -18.52
CA ASP A 162 -12.09 -10.70 -18.44
C ASP A 162 -12.88 -10.47 -17.15
N SER A 163 -13.34 -11.53 -16.48
CA SER A 163 -14.00 -11.41 -15.17
C SER A 163 -13.05 -10.87 -14.10
N HIS A 164 -11.78 -11.31 -14.10
CA HIS A 164 -10.79 -10.80 -13.16
C HIS A 164 -10.51 -9.31 -13.37
N PHE A 165 -10.41 -8.85 -14.63
CA PHE A 165 -10.24 -7.43 -14.92
C PHE A 165 -11.46 -6.61 -14.52
N HIS A 166 -12.66 -7.16 -14.72
CA HIS A 166 -13.88 -6.51 -14.27
C HIS A 166 -13.93 -6.37 -12.74
N ASP A 167 -13.54 -7.41 -12.00
CA ASP A 167 -13.52 -7.40 -10.54
C ASP A 167 -12.47 -6.44 -9.97
N ILE A 168 -11.25 -6.45 -10.52
CA ILE A 168 -10.20 -5.49 -10.13
C ILE A 168 -10.63 -4.06 -10.47
N GLY A 169 -11.27 -3.84 -11.63
CA GLY A 169 -11.81 -2.54 -12.00
C GLY A 169 -12.93 -2.05 -11.06
N LYS A 170 -13.78 -2.96 -10.55
CA LYS A 170 -14.75 -2.64 -9.50
C LYS A 170 -14.06 -2.23 -8.19
N LEU A 171 -13.01 -2.93 -7.79
CA LEU A 171 -12.22 -2.57 -6.60
C LEU A 171 -11.55 -1.20 -6.78
N CYS A 172 -10.90 -0.94 -7.92
CA CYS A 172 -10.28 0.35 -8.21
C CYS A 172 -11.29 1.50 -8.15
N PHE A 173 -12.48 1.32 -8.74
CA PHE A 173 -13.57 2.29 -8.65
C PHE A 173 -14.05 2.49 -7.20
N ALA A 174 -14.31 1.41 -6.47
CA ALA A 174 -14.79 1.46 -5.09
C ALA A 174 -13.80 2.19 -4.18
N PHE A 175 -12.50 1.90 -4.29
CA PHE A 175 -11.48 2.56 -3.48
C PHE A 175 -11.17 4.00 -3.93
N THR A 176 -11.41 4.34 -5.21
CA THR A 176 -11.40 5.74 -5.66
C THR A 176 -12.51 6.51 -4.95
N ALA A 177 -13.73 5.96 -4.95
CA ALA A 177 -14.86 6.57 -4.24
C ALA A 177 -14.59 6.67 -2.73
N PHE A 178 -14.00 5.64 -2.14
CA PHE A 178 -13.65 5.60 -0.73
C PHE A 178 -12.58 6.64 -0.36
N TRP A 179 -11.56 6.84 -1.20
CA TRP A 179 -10.56 7.89 -0.99
C TRP A 179 -11.19 9.29 -1.04
N GLY A 180 -12.09 9.53 -2.00
CA GLY A 180 -12.86 10.77 -2.08
C GLY A 180 -13.74 10.98 -0.85
N TYR A 181 -14.41 9.93 -0.38
CA TYR A 181 -15.19 9.94 0.85
C TYR A 181 -14.33 10.33 2.06
N LEU A 182 -13.21 9.65 2.31
CA LEU A 182 -12.35 9.97 3.46
C LEU A 182 -11.83 11.40 3.42
N THR A 183 -11.38 11.85 2.25
CA THR A 183 -10.88 13.21 2.05
C THR A 183 -11.98 14.24 2.31
N PHE A 184 -13.18 14.01 1.78
CA PHE A 184 -14.32 14.89 1.99
C PHE A 184 -14.85 14.85 3.42
N SER A 185 -14.93 13.68 4.04
CA SER A 185 -15.35 13.52 5.44
C SER A 185 -14.41 14.26 6.39
N GLN A 186 -13.10 14.20 6.15
CA GLN A 186 -12.12 14.98 6.90
C GLN A 186 -12.30 16.48 6.70
N PHE A 187 -12.44 16.92 5.45
CA PHE A 187 -12.66 18.33 5.15
C PHE A 187 -13.96 18.86 5.78
N LEU A 188 -15.07 18.12 5.65
CA LEU A 188 -16.40 18.55 6.09
C LEU A 188 -16.46 18.78 7.60
N VAL A 189 -15.91 17.86 8.40
CA VAL A 189 -15.93 17.98 9.87
C VAL A 189 -15.08 19.17 10.33
N ILE A 190 -13.89 19.35 9.76
CA ILE A 190 -13.01 20.48 10.10
C ILE A 190 -13.64 21.80 9.70
N TRP A 191 -14.21 21.87 8.49
CA TRP A 191 -14.92 23.06 8.01
C TRP A 191 -16.15 23.39 8.86
N TYR A 192 -16.95 22.38 9.24
CA TYR A 192 -18.13 22.57 10.07
C TYR A 192 -17.80 22.97 11.50
N GLY A 193 -16.77 22.34 12.10
CA GLY A 193 -16.30 22.66 13.44
C GLY A 193 -15.67 24.06 13.55
N ASN A 194 -15.03 24.53 12.46
CA ASN A 194 -14.42 25.86 12.32
C ASN A 194 -13.54 26.27 13.52
N MET A 195 -12.84 25.30 14.12
CA MET A 195 -11.86 25.54 15.17
C MET A 195 -10.54 25.97 14.53
N PHE A 196 -9.90 26.99 15.08
CA PHE A 196 -8.69 27.59 14.48
C PHE A 196 -7.55 26.58 14.38
N GLU A 197 -7.39 25.72 15.39
CA GLU A 197 -6.36 24.69 15.50
C GLU A 197 -6.43 23.58 14.45
N GLU A 198 -7.57 23.39 13.79
CA GLU A 198 -7.77 22.38 12.75
C GLU A 198 -7.93 23.02 11.37
N THR A 199 -8.57 24.20 11.32
CA THR A 199 -8.91 24.89 10.08
C THR A 199 -7.68 25.46 9.37
N HIS A 200 -6.62 25.82 10.11
CA HIS A 200 -5.40 26.38 9.50
C HIS A 200 -4.77 25.42 8.49
N PHE A 201 -4.83 24.10 8.74
CA PHE A 201 -4.28 23.08 7.85
C PHE A 201 -4.90 23.13 6.45
N PHE A 202 -6.22 23.24 6.35
CA PHE A 202 -6.93 23.33 5.07
C PHE A 202 -6.89 24.75 4.48
N THR A 203 -6.96 25.79 5.30
CA THR A 203 -6.83 27.18 4.83
C THR A 203 -5.50 27.39 4.12
N LEU A 204 -4.40 26.86 4.67
CA LEU A 204 -3.10 26.95 4.03
C LEU A 204 -3.07 26.23 2.67
N ARG A 205 -3.69 25.04 2.59
CA ARG A 205 -3.67 24.19 1.38
C ARG A 205 -4.68 24.62 0.32
N LEU A 206 -5.69 25.39 0.68
CA LEU A 206 -6.71 25.92 -0.22
C LEU A 206 -6.49 27.40 -0.58
N SER A 207 -5.36 27.98 -0.17
CA SER A 207 -4.97 29.36 -0.48
C SER A 207 -3.66 29.44 -1.27
N GLY A 208 -3.42 30.62 -1.86
CA GLY A 208 -2.19 30.94 -2.57
C GLY A 208 -1.81 29.90 -3.64
N VAL A 209 -0.52 29.54 -3.65
CA VAL A 209 0.05 28.58 -4.62
C VAL A 209 -0.41 27.14 -4.39
N TRP A 210 -0.73 26.78 -3.14
CA TRP A 210 -1.08 25.41 -2.75
C TRP A 210 -2.44 24.99 -3.28
N LYS A 211 -3.37 25.95 -3.43
CA LYS A 211 -4.72 25.70 -3.96
C LYS A 211 -4.72 24.90 -5.26
N ASN A 212 -3.88 25.29 -6.22
CA ASN A 212 -3.85 24.65 -7.53
C ASN A 212 -3.36 23.19 -7.44
N TRP A 213 -2.36 22.93 -6.59
CA TRP A 213 -1.87 21.57 -6.33
C TRP A 213 -2.92 20.71 -5.62
N THR A 214 -3.62 21.26 -4.62
CA THR A 214 -4.72 20.58 -3.92
C THR A 214 -5.85 20.20 -4.87
N LEU A 215 -6.24 21.12 -5.75
CA LEU A 215 -7.25 20.85 -6.77
C LEU A 215 -6.76 19.81 -7.78
N ALA A 216 -5.49 19.87 -8.21
CA ALA A 216 -4.91 18.87 -9.10
C ALA A 216 -4.92 17.47 -8.46
N ALA A 217 -4.56 17.34 -7.19
CA ALA A 217 -4.68 16.08 -6.45
C ALA A 217 -6.12 15.55 -6.44
N ALA A 218 -7.11 16.41 -6.14
CA ALA A 218 -8.52 16.02 -6.14
C ALA A 218 -9.01 15.57 -7.53
N TRP A 219 -8.60 16.27 -8.59
CA TRP A 219 -8.97 15.90 -9.96
C TRP A 219 -8.33 14.59 -10.41
N LEU A 220 -7.03 14.43 -10.19
CA LEU A 220 -6.26 13.28 -10.66
C LEU A 220 -6.54 12.01 -9.85
N THR A 221 -6.76 12.13 -8.53
CA THR A 221 -6.98 10.97 -7.65
C THR A 221 -8.44 10.56 -7.57
N PHE A 222 -9.37 11.53 -7.62
CA PHE A 222 -10.79 11.27 -7.43
C PHE A 222 -11.62 11.57 -8.68
N ALA A 223 -11.73 12.82 -9.13
CA ALA A 223 -12.75 13.17 -10.10
C ALA A 223 -12.57 12.45 -11.46
N LEU A 224 -11.36 12.45 -12.03
CA LEU A 224 -11.10 11.76 -13.30
C LEU A 224 -11.27 10.24 -13.18
N PRO A 225 -10.63 9.54 -12.22
CA PRO A 225 -10.80 8.10 -12.09
C PRO A 225 -12.23 7.71 -11.69
N PHE A 226 -12.93 8.49 -10.87
CA PHE A 226 -14.30 8.18 -10.43
C PHE A 226 -15.28 8.19 -11.60
N PHE A 227 -15.33 9.28 -12.37
CA PHE A 227 -16.23 9.36 -13.51
C PHE A 227 -15.78 8.46 -14.67
N GLY A 228 -14.47 8.34 -14.86
CA GLY A 228 -13.88 7.47 -15.87
C GLY A 228 -14.18 6.00 -15.65
N LEU A 229 -13.93 5.50 -14.43
CA LEU A 229 -14.20 4.13 -14.02
C LEU A 229 -15.67 3.91 -13.64
N LEU A 230 -16.61 4.79 -13.98
CA LEU A 230 -18.03 4.48 -13.81
C LEU A 230 -18.47 3.44 -14.88
N SER A 231 -17.97 3.60 -16.10
CA SER A 231 -18.29 2.73 -17.23
C SER A 231 -17.56 1.40 -17.16
N VAL A 232 -18.27 0.30 -17.45
CA VAL A 232 -17.67 -1.05 -17.55
C VAL A 232 -16.61 -1.10 -18.64
N LYS A 233 -16.85 -0.45 -19.79
CA LYS A 233 -15.89 -0.45 -20.91
C LYS A 233 -14.57 0.21 -20.53
N ALA A 234 -14.62 1.30 -19.75
CA ALA A 234 -13.42 2.01 -19.31
C ALA A 234 -12.56 1.18 -18.34
N LYS A 235 -13.19 0.33 -17.52
CA LYS A 235 -12.51 -0.61 -16.61
C LYS A 235 -11.80 -1.75 -17.33
N MET A 236 -12.36 -2.19 -18.46
CA MET A 236 -11.86 -3.36 -19.20
C MET A 236 -10.91 -2.99 -20.34
N TRP A 237 -11.05 -1.80 -20.91
CA TRP A 237 -10.21 -1.37 -22.03
C TRP A 237 -8.83 -0.90 -21.55
N ARG A 238 -7.77 -1.41 -22.18
CA ARG A 238 -6.39 -1.30 -21.69
C ARG A 238 -5.91 0.15 -21.56
N PRO A 239 -6.04 1.00 -22.59
CA PRO A 239 -5.53 2.37 -22.53
C PRO A 239 -6.27 3.23 -21.50
N THR A 240 -7.59 3.04 -21.33
CA THR A 240 -8.35 3.78 -20.31
C THR A 240 -7.97 3.36 -18.90
N MET A 241 -7.85 2.06 -18.63
CA MET A 241 -7.47 1.60 -17.29
C MET A 241 -6.07 2.09 -16.93
N PHE A 242 -5.11 1.99 -17.87
CA PHE A 242 -3.77 2.54 -17.68
C PHE A 242 -3.79 4.05 -17.43
N PHE A 243 -4.57 4.80 -18.22
CA PHE A 243 -4.71 6.25 -18.04
C PHE A 243 -5.22 6.60 -16.63
N PHE A 244 -6.30 5.97 -16.16
CA PHE A 244 -6.83 6.26 -14.82
C PHE A 244 -5.93 5.78 -13.69
N ALA A 245 -5.21 4.67 -13.88
CA ALA A 245 -4.19 4.21 -12.95
C ALA A 245 -3.03 5.21 -12.84
N ALA A 246 -2.54 5.72 -13.98
CA ALA A 246 -1.49 6.74 -14.03
C ALA A 246 -1.96 8.07 -13.41
N CYS A 247 -3.19 8.51 -13.71
CA CYS A 247 -3.80 9.69 -13.07
C CYS A 247 -3.86 9.51 -11.56
N SER A 248 -4.34 8.38 -11.06
CA SER A 248 -4.45 8.12 -9.62
C SER A 248 -3.08 8.07 -8.94
N PHE A 249 -2.08 7.47 -9.60
CA PHE A 249 -0.71 7.40 -9.11
C PHE A 249 -0.09 8.79 -8.97
N VAL A 250 -0.14 9.59 -10.04
CA VAL A 250 0.38 10.97 -10.03
C VAL A 250 -0.45 11.85 -9.08
N GLY A 251 -1.76 11.67 -9.06
CA GLY A 251 -2.67 12.40 -8.17
C GLY A 251 -2.35 12.16 -6.71
N LEU A 252 -2.10 10.92 -6.31
CA LEU A 252 -1.69 10.60 -4.94
C LEU A 252 -0.30 11.15 -4.63
N TRP A 253 0.64 11.11 -5.58
CA TRP A 253 1.94 11.74 -5.41
C TRP A 253 1.79 13.25 -5.13
N VAL A 254 0.95 13.95 -5.90
CA VAL A 254 0.62 15.36 -5.67
C VAL A 254 -0.08 15.55 -4.32
N ALA A 255 -0.97 14.64 -3.92
CA ALA A 255 -1.61 14.69 -2.61
C ALA A 255 -0.58 14.63 -1.47
N ARG A 256 0.41 13.73 -1.55
CA ARG A 256 1.49 13.66 -0.55
C ARG A 256 2.40 14.88 -0.56
N TYR A 257 2.67 15.43 -1.75
CA TYR A 257 3.38 16.70 -1.88
C TYR A 257 2.66 17.84 -1.14
N VAL A 258 1.34 17.98 -1.34
CA VAL A 258 0.49 18.97 -0.66
C VAL A 258 0.30 18.69 0.83
N GLU A 259 0.42 17.45 1.27
CA GLU A 259 0.37 17.13 2.70
C GLU A 259 1.65 17.55 3.42
N VAL A 260 2.82 17.35 2.80
CA VAL A 260 4.13 17.59 3.44
C VAL A 260 4.60 19.04 3.28
N TYR A 261 4.66 19.55 2.04
CA TYR A 261 5.35 20.81 1.75
C TYR A 261 4.73 22.05 2.41
N PRO A 262 3.41 22.24 2.42
CA PRO A 262 2.81 23.39 3.08
C PRO A 262 3.09 23.41 4.59
N SER A 263 3.16 22.25 5.25
CA SER A 263 3.50 22.19 6.68
C SER A 263 4.94 22.65 6.97
N SER A 264 5.88 22.46 6.04
CA SER A 264 7.26 22.92 6.21
C SER A 264 7.48 24.36 5.74
N TYR A 265 6.82 24.80 4.67
CA TYR A 265 7.09 26.08 4.01
C TYR A 265 6.06 27.19 4.33
N GLY A 266 4.92 26.85 4.91
CA GLY A 266 3.88 27.82 5.24
C GLY A 266 3.35 28.58 4.01
N VAL A 267 3.10 29.87 4.18
CA VAL A 267 2.63 30.76 3.11
C VAL A 267 3.80 31.11 2.19
N ALA A 268 3.91 30.39 1.07
CA ALA A 268 4.96 30.57 0.09
C ALA A 268 4.46 31.36 -1.15
N SER A 269 5.36 32.15 -1.75
CA SER A 269 5.09 32.87 -3.01
C SER A 269 5.11 31.95 -4.22
N ASN A 270 5.91 30.88 -4.18
CA ASN A 270 5.99 29.82 -5.18
C ASN A 270 6.06 28.46 -4.49
N ALA A 271 5.42 27.45 -5.08
CA ALA A 271 5.53 26.08 -4.59
C ALA A 271 6.97 25.56 -4.86
N PRO A 272 7.70 25.04 -3.86
CA PRO A 272 9.03 24.50 -4.06
C PRO A 272 8.94 23.22 -4.90
N PHE A 273 9.22 23.33 -6.18
CA PHE A 273 9.23 22.20 -7.09
C PHE A 273 10.46 22.35 -7.99
N SER A 274 11.44 21.51 -7.75
CA SER A 274 12.73 21.52 -8.41
C SER A 274 13.02 20.15 -9.03
N PHE A 275 14.20 20.01 -9.60
CA PHE A 275 14.65 18.74 -10.17
C PHE A 275 14.89 17.67 -9.09
N TRP A 276 15.07 18.07 -7.82
CA TRP A 276 15.28 17.14 -6.71
C TRP A 276 14.04 16.30 -6.43
N GLU A 277 12.86 16.90 -6.42
CA GLU A 277 11.59 16.22 -6.18
C GLU A 277 11.33 15.16 -7.25
N VAL A 278 11.58 15.52 -8.52
CA VAL A 278 11.49 14.61 -9.66
C VAL A 278 12.55 13.52 -9.59
N GLY A 279 13.80 13.87 -9.28
CA GLY A 279 14.91 12.92 -9.17
C GLY A 279 14.71 11.90 -8.05
N ILE A 280 14.26 12.34 -6.87
CA ILE A 280 13.93 11.47 -5.74
C ILE A 280 12.76 10.55 -6.12
N PHE A 281 11.72 11.09 -6.73
CA PHE A 281 10.58 10.31 -7.20
C PHE A 281 11.00 9.21 -8.19
N LEU A 282 11.73 9.57 -9.25
CA LEU A 282 12.22 8.62 -10.25
C LEU A 282 13.21 7.62 -9.64
N GLY A 283 14.03 8.05 -8.67
CA GLY A 283 14.93 7.18 -7.92
C GLY A 283 14.17 6.09 -7.15
N PHE A 284 13.18 6.46 -6.33
CA PHE A 284 12.37 5.49 -5.60
C PHE A 284 11.51 4.62 -6.52
N LEU A 285 10.97 5.18 -7.61
CA LEU A 285 10.24 4.42 -8.62
C LEU A 285 11.14 3.38 -9.31
N GLY A 286 12.37 3.78 -9.65
CA GLY A 286 13.40 2.90 -10.22
C GLY A 286 13.84 1.81 -9.25
N CYS A 287 14.09 2.14 -7.97
CA CYS A 287 14.38 1.16 -6.93
C CYS A 287 13.25 0.16 -6.74
N TRP A 288 11.99 0.64 -6.68
CA TRP A 288 10.82 -0.24 -6.61
C TRP A 288 10.73 -1.15 -7.83
N GLY A 289 10.89 -0.59 -9.03
CA GLY A 289 10.86 -1.35 -10.29
C GLY A 289 11.95 -2.41 -10.36
N PHE A 290 13.17 -2.10 -9.91
CA PHE A 290 14.28 -3.04 -9.83
C PHE A 290 14.02 -4.17 -8.82
N CYS A 291 13.51 -3.85 -7.63
CA CYS A 291 13.16 -4.86 -6.63
C CYS A 291 12.03 -5.77 -7.15
N TYR A 292 11.00 -5.19 -7.78
CA TYR A 292 9.87 -5.93 -8.34
C TYR A 292 10.30 -6.84 -9.48
N SER A 293 11.06 -6.34 -10.47
CA SER A 293 11.54 -7.15 -11.58
C SER A 293 12.49 -8.26 -11.11
N SER A 294 13.44 -7.94 -10.23
CA SER A 294 14.35 -8.93 -9.65
C SER A 294 13.60 -10.06 -8.95
N PHE A 295 12.53 -9.73 -8.21
CA PHE A 295 11.67 -10.72 -7.57
C PHE A 295 10.91 -11.58 -8.60
N MET A 296 10.28 -10.95 -9.60
CA MET A 296 9.51 -11.66 -10.64
C MET A 296 10.38 -12.52 -11.56
N ASP A 297 11.65 -12.19 -11.72
CA ASP A 297 12.64 -13.02 -12.44
C ASP A 297 13.15 -14.18 -11.57
N ALA A 298 13.12 -14.03 -10.25
CA ALA A 298 13.60 -15.03 -9.31
C ALA A 298 12.58 -16.09 -8.91
N PHE A 299 11.28 -15.76 -8.91
CA PHE A 299 10.21 -16.61 -8.38
C PHE A 299 9.07 -16.84 -9.38
N PRO A 300 8.23 -17.89 -9.18
CA PRO A 300 7.06 -18.13 -10.01
C PRO A 300 6.07 -16.96 -9.99
N LYS A 301 5.59 -16.55 -11.16
CA LYS A 301 4.67 -15.39 -11.34
C LYS A 301 3.20 -15.75 -11.09
N PHE A 302 2.89 -17.04 -11.14
CA PHE A 302 1.59 -17.61 -10.82
C PHE A 302 1.72 -18.59 -9.66
N ARG A 303 0.60 -18.85 -8.97
CA ARG A 303 0.51 -19.94 -8.00
C ARG A 303 0.49 -21.30 -8.70
N VAL A 304 1.66 -21.74 -9.17
CA VAL A 304 1.86 -23.01 -9.90
C VAL A 304 1.27 -24.17 -9.11
N PHE A 305 1.46 -24.20 -7.79
CA PHE A 305 0.97 -25.28 -6.95
C PHE A 305 -0.55 -25.48 -7.07
N LEU A 306 -1.33 -24.39 -7.06
CA LEU A 306 -2.79 -24.45 -7.17
C LEU A 306 -3.27 -24.83 -8.58
N LEU A 307 -2.42 -24.61 -9.59
CA LEU A 307 -2.75 -24.98 -10.97
C LEU A 307 -2.46 -26.46 -11.25
N THR A 308 -1.41 -27.02 -10.67
CA THR A 308 -0.90 -28.37 -11.01
C THR A 308 -1.19 -29.45 -9.97
N SER A 309 -1.40 -29.09 -8.70
CA SER A 309 -1.56 -30.10 -7.63
C SER A 309 -2.88 -30.85 -7.76
N GLN A 310 -2.82 -32.17 -7.58
CA GLN A 310 -4.00 -33.04 -7.56
C GLN A 310 -4.93 -32.75 -6.37
N TYR A 311 -4.39 -32.12 -5.31
CA TYR A 311 -5.10 -31.85 -4.06
C TYR A 311 -5.68 -30.42 -3.98
N ARG A 312 -5.62 -29.64 -5.08
CA ARG A 312 -6.02 -28.22 -5.10
C ARG A 312 -7.44 -27.96 -4.60
N ASP A 313 -8.36 -28.90 -4.81
CA ASP A 313 -9.77 -28.76 -4.44
C ASP A 313 -9.99 -29.02 -2.94
N GLU A 314 -9.03 -29.66 -2.26
CA GLU A 314 -9.11 -29.93 -0.83
C GLU A 314 -8.92 -28.68 0.04
N VAL A 315 -8.44 -27.56 -0.52
CA VAL A 315 -8.29 -26.28 0.22
C VAL A 315 -9.61 -25.81 0.83
N GLN A 316 -10.74 -26.20 0.24
CA GLN A 316 -12.08 -25.85 0.72
C GLN A 316 -12.53 -26.68 1.92
N ILE A 317 -11.87 -27.81 2.18
CA ILE A 317 -12.21 -28.73 3.26
C ILE A 317 -11.27 -28.45 4.43
N PRO A 318 -11.77 -27.98 5.59
CA PRO A 318 -10.93 -27.78 6.76
C PRO A 318 -10.45 -29.12 7.30
N VAL A 319 -9.13 -29.33 7.34
CA VAL A 319 -8.46 -30.56 7.78
C VAL A 319 -7.39 -30.20 8.81
N ASP A 320 -7.16 -31.06 9.81
CA ASP A 320 -6.04 -30.90 10.74
C ASP A 320 -4.70 -31.17 10.01
N PRO A 321 -3.76 -30.20 9.93
CA PRO A 321 -2.47 -30.38 9.24
C PRO A 321 -1.52 -31.41 9.86
N HIS A 322 -1.77 -31.85 11.09
CA HIS A 322 -0.97 -32.87 11.77
C HIS A 322 -1.50 -34.29 11.53
N THR A 323 -2.82 -34.49 11.58
CA THR A 323 -3.46 -35.81 11.46
C THR A 323 -4.06 -36.09 10.08
N MET A 324 -4.25 -35.06 9.25
CA MET A 324 -4.99 -35.11 7.97
C MET A 324 -6.45 -35.54 8.10
N GLU A 325 -7.02 -35.47 9.31
CA GLU A 325 -8.42 -35.76 9.55
C GLU A 325 -9.30 -34.51 9.30
N PRO A 326 -10.49 -34.67 8.69
CA PRO A 326 -11.41 -33.55 8.51
C PRO A 326 -11.79 -32.94 9.85
N LEU A 327 -11.70 -31.61 9.96
CA LEU A 327 -12.22 -30.93 11.14
C LEU A 327 -13.74 -31.10 11.16
N PRO A 328 -14.36 -31.34 12.34
CA PRO A 328 -15.79 -31.40 12.44
C PRO A 328 -16.37 -30.10 11.89
N ALA A 329 -17.34 -30.21 10.98
CA ALA A 329 -18.06 -29.05 10.48
C ALA A 329 -18.69 -28.36 11.69
N HIS A 330 -18.23 -27.14 12.00
CA HIS A 330 -18.94 -26.30 12.95
C HIS A 330 -20.28 -25.95 12.28
N GLU A 331 -21.38 -26.50 12.82
CA GLU A 331 -22.75 -26.14 12.45
C GLU A 331 -23.04 -24.64 12.65
#